data_AF-A0A1F6XNF2-F1
#
_entry.id   AF-A0A1F6XNF2-F1
#
_cell.length_a   1.000
_cell.length_b   1.000
_cell.length_c   1.000
_cell.angle_alpha   90.00
_cell.angle_beta   90.00
_cell.angle_gamma   90.00
#
_symmetry.space_group_name_H-M   'P 1'
#
loop_
_entity.id
_entity.type
_entity.pdbx_description
1 polymer ?
#
loop_
_entity_poly.entity_id
_entity_poly.type
_entity_poly.pdbx_seq_one_letter_code
_entity_poly.pdbx_strand_id
1 'polypeptide(L)'
;MRDLRSLETHQKYLKFIADGNLSHGCNLCKTQPSIKEFVHWRIVPNPFPYDAVAKIHHMILPKRHVMYGELNEEEKMEYESLRWTYVEDNYDFVYQVVIKRQSIPEHFHTSLLVYHDPR
;
A
#
# COMPACT_ATOMS: atom_id res chain seq x y z
N MET A 1 -1.75 -16.89 -15.39
CA MET A 1 -2.33 -15.91 -14.45
C MET A 1 -1.88 -14.54 -14.93
N ARG A 2 -2.79 -13.62 -15.28
CA ARG A 2 -2.40 -12.26 -15.69
C ARG A 2 -2.00 -11.47 -14.43
N ASP A 3 -0.84 -10.82 -14.46
CA ASP A 3 -0.45 -9.87 -13.42
C ASP A 3 -1.33 -8.61 -13.55
N LEU A 4 -1.58 -7.94 -12.42
CA LEU A 4 -2.26 -6.64 -12.36
C LEU A 4 -1.32 -5.49 -12.72
N ARG A 5 -0.02 -5.80 -12.85
CA ARG A 5 1.02 -4.91 -13.37
C ARG A 5 1.18 -5.07 -14.87
N SER A 6 1.54 -3.98 -15.54
CA SER A 6 2.09 -4.03 -16.90
C SER A 6 3.37 -4.87 -16.92
N LEU A 7 3.77 -5.33 -18.11
CA LEU A 7 4.99 -6.12 -18.27
C LEU A 7 6.22 -5.33 -17.77
N GLU A 8 6.28 -4.04 -18.06
CA GLU A 8 7.39 -3.17 -17.64
C GLU A 8 7.45 -3.04 -16.11
N THR A 9 6.31 -2.76 -15.47
CA THR A 9 6.24 -2.61 -14.01
C THR A 9 6.50 -3.94 -13.30
N HIS A 10 6.04 -5.06 -13.87
CA HIS A 10 6.37 -6.39 -13.37
C HIS A 10 7.87 -6.67 -13.43
N GLN A 11 8.53 -6.37 -14.55
CA GLN A 11 9.98 -6.56 -14.68
C GLN A 11 10.77 -5.68 -13.70
N LYS A 12 10.36 -4.42 -13.49
CA LYS A 12 10.93 -3.53 -12.46
C LYS A 12 10.79 -4.12 -11.06
N TYR A 13 9.62 -4.68 -10.74
CA TYR A 13 9.38 -5.35 -9.46
C TYR A 13 10.26 -6.58 -9.25
N LEU A 14 10.36 -7.45 -10.26
CA LEU A 14 11.24 -8.63 -10.20
C LEU A 14 12.71 -8.23 -10.02
N LYS A 15 13.17 -7.22 -10.74
CA LYS A 15 14.53 -6.69 -10.58
C LYS A 15 14.76 -6.15 -9.17
N PHE A 16 13.82 -5.37 -8.64
CA PHE A 16 13.91 -4.84 -7.28
C PHE A 16 14.05 -5.95 -6.22
N ILE A 17 13.32 -7.06 -6.37
CA ILE A 17 13.46 -8.23 -5.51
C ILE A 17 14.82 -8.91 -5.70
N ALA A 18 15.23 -9.14 -6.96
CA ALA A 18 16.49 -9.80 -7.29
C ALA A 18 17.71 -9.03 -6.75
N ASP A 19 17.61 -7.69 -6.72
CA ASP A 19 18.62 -6.78 -6.16
C ASP A 19 18.66 -6.82 -4.62
N GLY A 20 17.86 -7.66 -3.94
CA GLY A 20 17.86 -7.82 -2.49
C GLY A 20 17.25 -6.64 -1.73
N ASN A 21 16.47 -5.78 -2.39
CA ASN A 21 15.92 -4.60 -1.71
C ASN A 21 14.94 -4.97 -0.59
N LEU A 22 14.37 -6.18 -0.61
CA LEU A 22 13.49 -6.68 0.46
C LEU A 22 14.26 -7.35 1.63
N SER A 23 15.57 -7.62 1.51
CA SER A 23 16.34 -8.31 2.55
C SER A 23 17.00 -7.38 3.56
N HIS A 24 17.08 -6.07 3.29
CA HIS A 24 17.75 -5.09 4.14
C HIS A 24 16.79 -4.03 4.66
N GLY A 25 16.12 -4.36 5.77
CA GLY A 25 15.19 -3.46 6.48
C GLY A 25 13.84 -3.27 5.78
N CYS A 26 13.02 -2.36 6.30
CA CYS A 26 11.69 -2.11 5.77
C CYS A 26 11.68 -0.97 4.75
N ASN A 27 11.39 -1.28 3.49
CA ASN A 27 11.25 -0.25 2.44
C ASN A 27 10.07 0.71 2.69
N LEU A 28 9.04 0.27 3.41
CA LEU A 28 7.93 1.14 3.78
C LEU A 28 8.28 2.10 4.92
N CYS A 29 9.32 1.81 5.71
CA CYS A 29 9.86 2.74 6.69
C CYS A 29 10.79 3.77 6.06
N LYS A 30 11.37 3.48 4.88
CA LYS A 30 12.12 4.48 4.12
C LYS A 30 11.20 5.66 3.83
N THR A 31 11.74 6.86 3.93
CA THR A 31 11.01 8.12 3.75
C THR A 31 10.72 8.35 2.26
N GLN A 32 9.76 7.61 1.71
CA GLN A 32 9.09 8.02 0.48
C GLN A 32 8.15 9.19 0.80
N PRO A 33 8.03 10.19 -0.09
CA PRO A 33 7.10 11.30 0.11
C PRO A 33 5.67 10.80 0.27
N SER A 34 5.02 11.26 1.32
CA SER A 34 3.61 10.96 1.57
C SER A 34 2.73 11.89 0.73
N ILE A 35 1.69 11.32 0.12
CA ILE A 35 0.63 12.05 -0.56
C ILE A 35 -0.27 12.73 0.45
N LYS A 36 -0.51 12.04 1.57
CA LYS A 36 -1.32 12.53 2.68
C LYS A 36 -0.77 12.00 4.00
N GLU A 37 -0.77 12.86 5.01
CA GLU A 37 -0.36 12.55 6.37
C GLU A 37 -1.56 12.74 7.30
N PHE A 38 -1.72 11.82 8.24
CA PHE A 38 -2.71 11.85 9.32
C PHE A 38 -1.98 11.82 10.66
N VAL A 39 -2.64 11.53 11.79
CA VAL A 39 -1.96 11.47 13.10
C VAL A 39 -1.02 10.26 13.13
N HIS A 40 -1.56 9.06 12.96
CA HIS A 40 -0.82 7.80 13.01
C HIS A 40 -0.62 7.15 11.64
N TRP A 41 -1.38 7.57 10.62
CA TRP A 41 -1.36 6.98 9.28
C TRP A 41 -0.75 7.92 8.25
N ARG A 42 -0.30 7.34 7.14
CA ARG A 42 0.10 8.06 5.94
C ARG A 42 -0.28 7.31 4.68
N ILE A 43 -0.52 8.06 3.61
CA ILE A 43 -0.76 7.54 2.27
C ILE A 43 0.45 7.84 1.40
N VAL A 44 0.91 6.83 0.66
CA VAL A 44 2.11 6.86 -0.16
C VAL A 44 1.84 6.24 -1.52
N PRO A 45 2.58 6.63 -2.59
CA PRO A 45 2.48 5.93 -3.86
C PRO A 45 3.02 4.51 -3.74
N ASN A 46 2.41 3.54 -4.44
CA ASN A 46 3.00 2.23 -4.59
C ASN A 46 4.10 2.30 -5.67
N PRO A 47 5.37 1.98 -5.36
CA PRO A 47 6.45 2.01 -6.36
C PRO A 47 6.29 0.95 -7.46
N PHE A 48 5.43 -0.04 -7.25
CA PHE A 48 5.11 -1.11 -8.20
C PHE A 48 3.60 -1.18 -8.42
N PRO A 49 2.99 -0.13 -9.02
CA PRO A 49 1.55 0.05 -9.10
C PRO A 49 0.91 -1.03 -9.97
N TYR A 50 -0.41 -1.22 -9.82
CA TYR A 50 -1.19 -2.17 -10.63
C TYR A 50 -1.69 -1.45 -11.89
N ASP A 51 -0.74 -0.89 -12.63
CA ASP A 51 -0.94 0.00 -13.77
C ASP A 51 -1.68 -0.65 -14.96
N ALA A 52 -1.76 -1.98 -15.04
CA ALA A 52 -2.56 -2.65 -16.06
C ALA A 52 -4.08 -2.55 -15.80
N VAL A 53 -4.49 -2.29 -14.56
CA VAL A 53 -5.92 -2.25 -14.16
C VAL A 53 -6.32 -0.96 -13.45
N ALA A 54 -5.37 -0.28 -12.81
CA ALA A 54 -5.62 0.91 -12.00
C ALA A 54 -4.88 2.13 -12.53
N LYS A 55 -5.57 3.27 -12.55
CA LYS A 55 -5.01 4.60 -12.80
C LYS A 55 -4.18 5.08 -11.62
N ILE A 56 -4.62 4.79 -10.40
CA ILE A 56 -3.95 5.15 -9.16
C ILE A 56 -3.77 3.88 -8.32
N HIS A 57 -2.55 3.65 -7.83
CA HIS A 57 -2.28 2.65 -6.82
C HIS A 57 -1.43 3.27 -5.70
N HIS A 58 -2.09 3.58 -4.60
CA HIS A 58 -1.46 4.06 -3.38
C HIS A 58 -1.52 3.00 -2.29
N MET A 59 -0.85 3.25 -1.18
CA MET A 59 -0.94 2.44 0.02
C MET A 59 -1.23 3.34 1.21
N ILE A 60 -2.10 2.90 2.10
CA ILE A 60 -2.22 3.47 3.44
C ILE A 60 -1.50 2.55 4.42
N LEU A 61 -0.68 3.14 5.28
CA LEU A 61 0.15 2.42 6.26
C LEU A 61 0.34 3.26 7.52
N PRO A 62 0.60 2.63 8.68
CA PRO A 62 0.95 3.35 9.89
C PRO A 62 2.35 3.95 9.72
N LYS A 63 2.57 5.11 10.35
CA LYS A 63 3.87 5.78 10.35
C LYS A 63 4.93 4.95 11.06
N ARG A 64 4.55 4.23 12.12
CA ARG A 64 5.44 3.28 12.80
C ARG A 64 5.46 1.93 12.09
N HIS A 65 6.56 1.21 12.25
CA HIS A 65 6.66 -0.18 11.80
C HIS A 65 5.85 -1.07 12.74
N VAL A 66 4.75 -1.64 12.26
CA VAL A 66 3.84 -2.45 13.08
C VAL A 66 2.99 -3.38 12.23
N MET A 67 2.68 -4.58 12.74
CA MET A 67 1.71 -5.50 12.13
C MET A 67 0.26 -5.17 12.54
N TYR A 68 -0.73 -5.61 11.76
CA TYR A 68 -2.14 -5.31 12.05
C TYR A 68 -2.58 -5.67 13.48
N GLY A 69 -2.17 -6.83 13.98
CA GLY A 69 -2.53 -7.31 15.32
C GLY A 69 -1.88 -6.52 16.47
N GLU A 70 -0.91 -5.66 16.17
CA GLU A 70 -0.14 -4.88 17.14
C GLU A 70 -0.51 -3.40 17.12
N LEU A 71 -1.49 -3.00 16.30
CA LEU A 71 -2.07 -1.65 16.32
C LEU A 71 -2.69 -1.38 17.70
N ASN A 72 -2.47 -0.19 18.22
CA ASN A 72 -3.17 0.27 19.42
C ASN A 72 -4.59 0.75 19.07
N GLU A 73 -5.40 1.05 20.08
CA GLU A 73 -6.81 1.43 19.86
C GLU A 73 -6.96 2.77 19.12
N GLU A 74 -6.10 3.76 19.39
CA GLU A 74 -6.14 5.05 18.70
C GLU A 74 -5.84 4.90 17.20
N GLU A 75 -4.86 4.07 16.85
CA GLU A 75 -4.49 3.77 15.47
C GLU A 75 -5.61 3.03 14.73
N LYS A 76 -6.26 2.07 15.39
CA LYS A 76 -7.42 1.35 14.82
C LYS A 76 -8.59 2.28 14.61
N MET A 77 -8.93 3.11 15.59
CA MET A 77 -10.02 4.08 15.50
C MET A 77 -9.76 5.10 14.39
N GLU A 78 -8.53 5.62 14.28
CA GLU A 78 -8.18 6.52 13.17
C GLU A 78 -8.29 5.80 11.83
N TYR A 79 -7.78 4.57 11.71
CA TYR A 79 -7.88 3.78 10.48
C TYR A 79 -9.33 3.57 10.04
N GLU A 80 -10.20 3.19 10.97
CA GLU A 80 -11.64 3.02 10.69
C GLU A 80 -12.29 4.34 10.29
N SER A 81 -11.97 5.45 10.97
CA SER A 81 -12.48 6.77 10.62
C SER A 81 -12.03 7.21 9.23
N LEU A 82 -10.75 6.99 8.87
CA LEU A 82 -10.19 7.36 7.57
C LEU A 82 -10.85 6.62 6.41
N ARG A 83 -11.37 5.40 6.64
CA ARG A 83 -12.11 4.68 5.61
C ARG A 83 -13.30 5.50 5.10
N TRP A 84 -14.11 6.02 6.03
CA TRP A 84 -15.32 6.78 5.73
C TRP A 84 -15.05 8.25 5.39
N THR A 85 -14.06 8.86 6.03
CA THR A 85 -13.84 10.33 5.94
C THR A 85 -12.88 10.75 4.83
N TYR A 86 -12.15 9.82 4.25
CA TYR A 86 -11.16 10.12 3.22
C TYR A 86 -11.13 9.07 2.13
N VAL A 87 -11.07 7.79 2.48
CA VAL A 87 -10.78 6.75 1.49
C VAL A 87 -11.94 6.56 0.51
N GLU A 88 -13.17 6.48 0.99
CA GLU A 88 -14.36 6.33 0.12
C GLU A 88 -14.56 7.49 -0.85
N ASP A 89 -14.19 8.71 -0.46
CA ASP A 89 -14.30 9.89 -1.32
C ASP A 89 -13.17 9.99 -2.36
N ASN A 90 -12.05 9.27 -2.17
CA ASN A 90 -10.83 9.45 -2.97
C ASN A 90 -10.37 8.19 -3.72
N TYR A 91 -10.90 7.02 -3.39
CA TYR A 91 -10.50 5.73 -3.95
C TYR A 91 -11.70 4.82 -4.17
N ASP A 92 -11.66 4.05 -5.25
CA ASP A 92 -12.73 3.12 -5.61
C ASP A 92 -12.68 1.85 -4.73
N PHE A 93 -11.47 1.40 -4.36
CA PHE A 93 -11.28 0.15 -3.62
C PHE A 93 -10.17 0.23 -2.59
N VAL A 94 -10.42 -0.43 -1.45
CA VAL A 94 -9.43 -0.80 -0.45
C VAL A 94 -9.34 -2.31 -0.43
N TYR A 95 -8.15 -2.87 -0.59
CA TYR A 95 -7.96 -4.30 -0.38
C TYR A 95 -6.61 -4.59 0.27
N GLN A 96 -6.58 -5.68 1.02
CA GLN A 96 -5.37 -6.20 1.62
C GLN A 96 -5.01 -7.53 0.96
N VAL A 97 -3.75 -7.67 0.54
CA VAL A 97 -3.23 -8.95 0.09
C VAL A 97 -3.10 -9.87 1.31
N VAL A 98 -3.55 -11.13 1.23
CA VAL A 98 -3.34 -12.11 2.31
C VAL A 98 -1.85 -12.24 2.68
N ILE A 99 -1.54 -12.35 3.97
CA ILE A 99 -0.16 -12.34 4.51
C ILE A 99 0.81 -13.22 3.72
N LYS A 100 0.39 -14.43 3.32
CA LYS A 100 1.20 -15.38 2.53
C LYS A 100 1.68 -14.86 1.16
N ARG A 101 1.11 -13.77 0.67
CA ARG A 101 1.42 -13.15 -0.63
C ARG A 101 1.92 -11.70 -0.48
N GLN A 102 2.08 -11.21 0.75
CA GLN A 102 2.64 -9.89 1.01
C GLN A 102 4.16 -9.95 0.94
N SER A 103 4.75 -8.96 0.27
CA SER A 103 6.21 -8.84 0.18
C SER A 103 6.84 -8.23 1.44
N ILE A 104 6.04 -7.52 2.25
CA ILE A 104 6.47 -6.85 3.49
C ILE A 104 5.40 -7.13 4.58
N PRO A 105 5.33 -8.36 5.12
CA PRO A 105 4.28 -8.74 6.06
C PRO A 105 4.42 -8.11 7.45
N GLU A 106 5.62 -7.66 7.82
CA GLU A 106 5.92 -7.10 9.14
C GLU A 106 5.49 -5.63 9.30
N HIS A 107 5.18 -4.93 8.21
CA HIS A 107 4.64 -3.58 8.23
C HIS A 107 3.27 -3.57 7.58
N PHE A 108 2.24 -3.37 8.39
CA PHE A 108 0.86 -3.29 7.92
C PHE A 108 0.69 -2.22 6.84
N HIS A 109 0.08 -2.60 5.73
CA HIS A 109 -0.33 -1.70 4.68
C HIS A 109 -1.53 -2.29 3.94
N THR A 110 -2.38 -1.42 3.42
CA THR A 110 -3.46 -1.80 2.50
C THR A 110 -3.37 -0.98 1.24
N SER A 111 -3.78 -1.60 0.13
CA SER A 111 -3.74 -0.97 -1.18
C SER A 111 -5.00 -0.15 -1.41
N LEU A 112 -4.82 1.07 -1.90
CA LEU A 112 -5.87 2.01 -2.30
C LEU A 112 -5.82 2.19 -3.82
N LEU A 113 -6.91 1.89 -4.52
CA LEU A 113 -6.96 1.90 -5.99
C LEU A 113 -8.00 2.87 -6.55
N VAL A 114 -7.69 3.47 -7.70
CA VAL A 114 -8.67 4.07 -8.62
C VAL A 114 -8.51 3.36 -9.96
N TYR A 115 -9.59 2.82 -10.53
CA TYR A 115 -9.55 2.09 -11.80
C TYR A 115 -9.40 3.03 -13.00
N HIS A 116 -8.96 2.48 -14.15
CA HIS A 116 -8.90 3.27 -15.40
C HIS A 116 -10.29 3.69 -15.92
N ASP A 117 -11.36 3.03 -15.49
CA ASP A 117 -12.73 3.35 -15.86
C ASP A 117 -13.70 2.93 -14.73
N PRO A 118 -14.42 3.84 -14.08
CA PRO A 118 -15.42 3.51 -13.05
C PRO A 118 -16.80 3.16 -13.65
N ARG A 119 -16.86 2.65 -14.89
CA ARG A 119 -18.11 2.35 -15.60
C ARG A 119 -18.61 0.93 -15.38
#